data_AF-A0A511KHR2-F1
#
_entry.id   AF-A0A511KHR2-F1
#
_cell.length_a   1.000
_cell.length_b   1.000
_cell.length_c   1.000
_cell.angle_alpha   90.00
_cell.angle_beta   90.00
_cell.angle_gamma   90.00
#
_symmetry.space_group_name_H-M   'P 1'
#
loop_
_entity.id
_entity.type
_entity.pdbx_description
1 polymer ?
#
loop_
_entity_poly.entity_id
_entity_poly.type
_entity_poly.pdbx_seq_one_letter_code
_entity_poly.pdbx_strand_id
1 'polypeptide(L)'
;MSNDLQALLGLAQQAASQGQNPWTAIRTTFYESVRPTYPGYFVNQIYALSALIAAASLLLGLCMVVKMRQGTYWLVRVHRATGGSFIVLHYANTYSTLFFLFYAVLQGYIWQTERYTTAQWAPNNDIWRMVVWIPGWLAFWLAAWSLAVSHILHLDSSGRPARTFLAEAWFVNAIGLAVPAGTIAAVAILSWRAHHFYSAALDNYSTLDSALAGLENSYNGTFNPYAFAGQGAELYKHFEDNLETFGLFFRWVFIAYLIASMTLFFVLVATATLHLRELRKTMDELTHRAHQSEEAREQEAVIKRGYDGLVQVTYSIIAAAVAINVLFTFVCAAGRKVIFERKFAEVASLLPLWLFAVLGLPLSLLYLRRLISNPPPKSNAREPGTDSRVHAVPLKTHESFSNPSTYAEHKAPELVEAHPMEVMSPVAYHQQHAAPQSEEDYSARNSQSPAPSQASVSPLVEAPFSTVTGQPLYYEARQSQVHSPDATLVSSPSRKKAWM
;
A
#
# COMPACT_ATOMS: atom_id res chain seq x y z
N MET A 1 -44.68 -5.68 7.23
CA MET A 1 -44.50 -6.01 5.80
C MET A 1 -43.62 -4.91 5.24
N SER A 2 -42.43 -5.22 4.69
CA SER A 2 -41.52 -4.19 4.19
C SER A 2 -42.13 -3.47 2.99
N ASN A 3 -41.74 -2.19 2.79
CA ASN A 3 -42.24 -1.37 1.69
C ASN A 3 -41.93 -2.00 0.32
N ASP A 4 -40.82 -2.73 0.23
CA ASP A 4 -40.37 -3.39 -1.00
C ASP A 4 -41.25 -4.60 -1.34
N LEU A 5 -41.67 -5.38 -0.34
CA LEU A 5 -42.64 -6.46 -0.53
C LEU A 5 -44.01 -5.92 -0.95
N GLN A 6 -44.45 -4.78 -0.40
CA GLN A 6 -45.69 -4.12 -0.82
C GLN A 6 -45.60 -3.60 -2.25
N ALA A 7 -44.45 -3.05 -2.66
CA ALA A 7 -44.21 -2.63 -4.03
C ALA A 7 -44.23 -3.81 -5.01
N LEU A 8 -43.61 -4.94 -4.65
CA LEU A 8 -43.64 -6.18 -5.44
C LEU A 8 -45.08 -6.70 -5.63
N LEU A 9 -45.89 -6.70 -4.57
CA LEU A 9 -47.30 -7.09 -4.67
C LEU A 9 -48.14 -6.10 -5.48
N GLY A 10 -47.84 -4.81 -5.40
CA GLY A 10 -48.46 -3.79 -6.25
C GLY A 10 -48.20 -4.02 -7.73
N LEU A 11 -46.95 -4.35 -8.09
CA LEU A 11 -46.57 -4.73 -9.47
C LEU A 11 -47.29 -6.02 -9.91
N ALA A 12 -47.37 -7.01 -9.02
CA ALA A 12 -48.10 -8.25 -9.28
C ALA A 12 -49.59 -7.97 -9.57
N GLN A 13 -50.21 -7.10 -8.79
CA GLN A 13 -51.61 -6.73 -8.95
C GLN A 13 -51.85 -5.97 -10.27
N GLN A 14 -50.90 -5.13 -10.68
CA GLN A 14 -50.93 -4.49 -11.99
C GLN A 14 -50.79 -5.51 -13.13
N ALA A 15 -49.87 -6.47 -13.04
CA ALA A 15 -49.71 -7.53 -14.03
C ALA A 15 -50.98 -8.39 -14.16
N ALA A 16 -51.60 -8.76 -13.03
CA ALA A 16 -52.87 -9.48 -12.99
C ALA A 16 -53.99 -8.70 -13.72
N SER A 17 -54.06 -7.38 -13.53
CA SER A 17 -55.05 -6.51 -14.22
C SER A 17 -54.89 -6.47 -15.74
N GLN A 18 -53.68 -6.79 -16.24
CA GLN A 18 -53.37 -6.86 -17.66
C GLN A 18 -53.53 -8.29 -18.23
N GLY A 19 -54.07 -9.23 -17.45
CA GLY A 19 -54.20 -10.63 -17.85
C GLY A 19 -52.88 -11.40 -17.90
N GLN A 20 -51.80 -10.84 -17.36
CA GLN A 20 -50.50 -11.52 -17.25
C GLN A 20 -50.42 -12.35 -15.98
N ASN A 21 -49.52 -13.34 -15.93
CA ASN A 21 -49.28 -14.10 -14.72
C ASN A 21 -48.55 -13.21 -13.68
N PRO A 22 -49.20 -12.86 -12.55
CA PRO A 22 -48.62 -11.97 -11.55
C PRO A 22 -47.39 -12.57 -10.86
N TRP A 23 -47.31 -13.90 -10.76
CA TRP A 23 -46.19 -14.60 -10.15
C TRP A 23 -44.93 -14.51 -11.01
N THR A 24 -45.07 -14.55 -12.34
CA THR A 24 -43.97 -14.30 -13.29
C THR A 24 -43.41 -12.89 -13.14
N ALA A 25 -44.28 -11.88 -12.94
CA ALA A 25 -43.84 -10.51 -12.70
C ALA A 25 -43.04 -10.37 -11.40
N ILE A 26 -43.54 -10.93 -10.28
CA ILE A 26 -42.82 -10.94 -8.99
C ILE A 26 -41.47 -11.62 -9.16
N ARG A 27 -41.45 -12.81 -9.76
CA ARG A 27 -40.24 -13.61 -9.94
C ARG A 27 -39.20 -12.91 -10.80
N THR A 28 -39.62 -12.26 -11.89
CA THR A 28 -38.72 -11.49 -12.76
C THR A 28 -38.13 -10.29 -12.03
N THR A 29 -38.94 -9.48 -11.34
CA THR A 29 -38.44 -8.33 -10.57
C THR A 29 -37.52 -8.77 -9.43
N PHE A 30 -37.84 -9.89 -8.77
CA PHE A 30 -37.01 -10.45 -7.71
C PHE A 30 -35.69 -11.03 -8.24
N TYR A 31 -35.69 -11.63 -9.44
CA TYR A 31 -34.47 -12.03 -10.12
C TYR A 31 -33.59 -10.82 -10.47
N GLU A 32 -34.17 -9.77 -11.04
CA GLU A 32 -33.44 -8.56 -11.43
C GLU A 32 -32.84 -7.80 -10.24
N SER A 33 -33.47 -7.86 -9.06
CA SER A 33 -32.93 -7.22 -7.85
C SER A 33 -31.71 -7.94 -7.28
N VAL A 34 -31.60 -9.25 -7.48
CA VAL A 34 -30.45 -10.06 -7.05
C VAL A 34 -29.37 -10.09 -8.14
N ARG A 35 -29.79 -10.16 -9.41
CA ARG A 35 -28.91 -10.27 -10.59
C ARG A 35 -29.26 -9.21 -11.63
N PRO A 36 -28.69 -8.00 -11.51
CA PRO A 36 -28.87 -7.00 -12.55
C PRO A 36 -28.25 -7.47 -13.86
N THR A 37 -28.97 -7.27 -14.96
CA THR A 37 -28.46 -7.51 -16.32
C THR A 37 -27.53 -6.38 -16.76
N TYR A 38 -26.36 -6.75 -17.27
CA TYR A 38 -25.36 -5.79 -17.72
C TYR A 38 -25.41 -5.60 -19.24
N PRO A 39 -25.04 -4.40 -19.71
CA PRO A 39 -25.05 -4.07 -21.13
C PRO A 39 -23.81 -4.68 -21.82
N GLY A 40 -23.91 -4.97 -23.11
CA GLY A 40 -22.79 -5.54 -23.88
C GLY A 40 -21.51 -4.69 -23.84
N TYR A 41 -21.63 -3.36 -23.77
CA TYR A 41 -20.45 -2.48 -23.68
C TYR A 41 -19.62 -2.71 -22.40
N PHE A 42 -20.27 -3.06 -21.29
CA PHE A 42 -19.61 -3.31 -20.02
C PHE A 42 -18.78 -4.58 -20.09
N VAL A 43 -19.38 -5.64 -20.64
CA VAL A 43 -18.72 -6.93 -20.87
C VAL A 43 -17.52 -6.76 -21.82
N ASN A 44 -17.68 -6.01 -22.91
CA ASN A 44 -16.58 -5.70 -23.84
C ASN A 44 -15.42 -4.96 -23.15
N GLN A 45 -15.72 -4.02 -22.25
CA GLN A 45 -14.68 -3.33 -21.47
C GLN A 45 -13.95 -4.28 -20.52
N ILE A 46 -14.65 -5.20 -19.86
CA ILE A 46 -14.01 -6.22 -19.01
C ILE A 46 -13.03 -7.08 -19.83
N TYR A 47 -13.43 -7.53 -21.02
CA TYR A 47 -12.55 -8.30 -21.91
C TYR A 47 -11.32 -7.49 -22.36
N ALA A 48 -11.51 -6.23 -22.76
CA ALA A 48 -10.40 -5.36 -23.14
C ALA A 48 -9.41 -5.14 -21.97
N LEU A 49 -9.94 -4.87 -20.77
CA LEU A 49 -9.12 -4.67 -19.57
C LEU A 49 -8.41 -5.95 -19.14
N SER A 50 -9.07 -7.11 -19.27
CA SER A 50 -8.46 -8.42 -19.05
C SER A 50 -7.26 -8.63 -19.98
N ALA A 51 -7.40 -8.35 -21.27
CA ALA A 51 -6.31 -8.47 -22.22
C ALA A 51 -5.13 -7.55 -21.88
N LEU A 52 -5.41 -6.29 -21.49
CA LEU A 52 -4.37 -5.34 -21.08
C LEU A 52 -3.63 -5.78 -19.80
N ILE A 53 -4.36 -6.26 -18.80
CA ILE A 53 -3.77 -6.77 -17.54
C ILE A 53 -2.98 -8.05 -17.79
N ALA A 54 -3.44 -8.93 -18.69
CA ALA A 54 -2.71 -10.14 -19.08
C ALA A 54 -1.40 -9.78 -19.77
N ALA A 55 -1.42 -8.82 -20.71
CA ALA A 55 -0.21 -8.31 -21.35
C ALA A 55 0.77 -7.70 -20.34
N ALA A 56 0.28 -6.89 -19.39
CA ALA A 56 1.10 -6.34 -18.31
C ALA A 56 1.71 -7.43 -17.42
N SER A 57 0.94 -8.49 -17.12
CA SER A 57 1.42 -9.65 -16.34
C SER A 57 2.55 -10.38 -17.05
N LEU A 58 2.41 -10.64 -18.35
CA LEU A 58 3.44 -11.28 -19.16
C LEU A 58 4.71 -10.44 -19.23
N LEU A 59 4.59 -9.11 -19.37
CA LEU A 59 5.72 -8.20 -19.34
C LEU A 59 6.45 -8.21 -18.00
N LEU A 60 5.72 -8.19 -16.88
CA LEU A 60 6.32 -8.31 -15.55
C LEU A 60 7.00 -9.67 -15.34
N GLY A 61 6.38 -10.77 -15.79
CA GLY A 61 6.99 -12.10 -15.78
C GLY A 61 8.28 -12.13 -16.58
N LEU A 62 8.31 -11.53 -17.77
CA LEU A 62 9.52 -11.42 -18.59
C LEU A 62 10.61 -10.59 -17.88
N CYS A 63 10.25 -9.49 -17.23
CA CYS A 63 11.20 -8.71 -16.42
C CYS A 63 11.85 -9.55 -15.32
N MET A 64 11.08 -10.41 -14.65
CA MET A 64 11.63 -11.32 -13.63
C MET A 64 12.57 -12.35 -14.24
N VAL A 65 12.19 -12.97 -15.36
CA VAL A 65 13.05 -13.92 -16.08
C VAL A 65 14.37 -13.27 -16.49
N VAL A 66 14.32 -12.06 -17.06
CA VAL A 66 15.54 -11.30 -17.43
C VAL A 66 16.43 -11.09 -16.21
N LYS A 67 15.87 -10.68 -15.07
CA LYS A 67 16.62 -10.49 -13.82
C LYS A 67 17.21 -11.78 -13.25
N MET A 68 16.46 -12.87 -13.31
CA MET A 68 16.94 -14.19 -12.90
C MET A 68 18.13 -14.62 -13.77
N ARG A 69 18.06 -14.42 -15.09
CA ARG A 69 19.17 -14.71 -16.00
C ARG A 69 20.38 -13.79 -15.79
N GLN A 70 20.14 -12.56 -15.34
CA GLN A 70 21.18 -11.60 -14.98
C GLN A 70 21.79 -11.87 -13.59
N GLY A 71 21.25 -12.80 -12.79
CA GLY A 71 21.71 -13.07 -11.42
C GLY A 71 21.32 -11.99 -10.41
N THR A 72 20.52 -10.99 -10.79
CA THR A 72 20.14 -9.84 -9.93
C THR A 72 18.82 -10.03 -9.19
N TYR A 73 18.18 -11.19 -9.37
CA TYR A 73 16.91 -11.50 -8.73
C TYR A 73 17.11 -12.05 -7.32
N TRP A 74 16.79 -11.22 -6.33
CA TRP A 74 16.61 -11.61 -4.94
C TRP A 74 15.45 -10.81 -4.33
N LEU A 75 14.77 -11.36 -3.33
CA LEU A 75 13.60 -10.73 -2.70
C LEU A 75 13.89 -10.21 -1.30
N VAL A 76 14.49 -11.05 -0.46
CA VAL A 76 14.74 -10.77 0.94
C VAL A 76 16.19 -11.10 1.27
N ARG A 77 16.85 -10.24 2.04
CA ARG A 77 18.16 -10.47 2.65
C ARG A 77 18.13 -10.00 4.10
N VAL A 78 19.06 -10.48 4.92
CA VAL A 78 19.25 -9.99 6.28
C VAL A 78 20.53 -9.17 6.30
N HIS A 79 20.47 -7.93 6.79
CA HIS A 79 21.62 -7.04 6.90
C HIS A 79 21.84 -6.63 8.35
N ARG A 80 23.09 -6.67 8.81
CA ARG A 80 23.47 -6.28 10.17
C ARG A 80 23.98 -4.84 10.16
N ALA A 81 23.39 -4.01 11.01
CA ALA A 81 23.72 -2.60 11.19
C ALA A 81 23.80 -2.28 12.70
N THR A 82 24.17 -1.05 13.07
CA THR A 82 24.34 -0.66 14.49
C THR A 82 23.08 -0.88 15.34
N GLY A 83 21.89 -0.76 14.73
CA GLY A 83 20.58 -1.00 15.35
C GLY A 83 20.08 -2.46 15.37
N GLY A 84 20.88 -3.43 14.90
CA GLY A 84 20.55 -4.85 14.89
C GLY A 84 20.48 -5.48 13.49
N SER A 85 19.74 -6.58 13.36
CA SER A 85 19.58 -7.31 12.08
C SER A 85 18.28 -6.91 11.38
N PHE A 86 18.38 -6.20 10.27
CA PHE A 86 17.25 -5.73 9.46
C PHE A 86 16.87 -6.76 8.39
N ILE A 87 15.57 -6.92 8.17
CA ILE A 87 15.05 -7.64 6.99
C ILE A 87 15.03 -6.62 5.85
N VAL A 88 15.92 -6.81 4.88
CA VAL A 88 16.02 -5.95 3.71
C VAL A 88 15.28 -6.60 2.56
N LEU A 89 14.24 -5.92 2.09
CA LEU A 89 13.51 -6.30 0.90
C LEU A 89 14.12 -5.62 -0.31
N HIS A 90 14.35 -6.35 -1.40
CA HIS A 90 14.65 -5.73 -2.67
C HIS A 90 13.39 -5.04 -3.16
N TYR A 91 13.34 -3.71 -3.03
CA TYR A 91 12.19 -2.88 -3.42
C TYR A 91 11.59 -3.28 -4.77
N ALA A 92 12.40 -3.23 -5.83
CA ALA A 92 11.91 -3.46 -7.19
C ALA A 92 11.48 -4.92 -7.46
N ASN A 93 12.22 -5.91 -6.98
CA ASN A 93 11.89 -7.33 -7.20
C ASN A 93 10.66 -7.74 -6.38
N THR A 94 10.59 -7.30 -5.13
CA THR A 94 9.45 -7.60 -4.24
C THR A 94 8.18 -6.95 -4.76
N TYR A 95 8.24 -5.66 -5.12
CA TYR A 95 7.11 -4.93 -5.71
C TYR A 95 6.62 -5.60 -7.00
N SER A 96 7.51 -5.89 -7.95
CA SER A 96 7.13 -6.53 -9.21
C SER A 96 6.56 -7.95 -9.00
N THR A 97 7.12 -8.73 -8.08
CA THR A 97 6.64 -10.09 -7.76
C THR A 97 5.23 -10.06 -7.19
N LEU A 98 4.96 -9.16 -6.25
CA LEU A 98 3.63 -9.01 -5.69
C LEU A 98 2.64 -8.39 -6.68
N PHE A 99 3.06 -7.47 -7.54
CA PHE A 99 2.19 -6.94 -8.60
C PHE A 99 1.85 -7.99 -9.66
N PHE A 100 2.78 -8.87 -10.00
CA PHE A 100 2.49 -10.02 -10.86
C PHE A 100 1.44 -10.94 -10.21
N LEU A 101 1.60 -11.25 -8.92
CA LEU A 101 0.61 -12.01 -8.16
C LEU A 101 -0.75 -11.28 -8.12
N PHE A 102 -0.74 -9.97 -7.87
CA PHE A 102 -1.94 -9.14 -7.87
C PHE A 102 -2.66 -9.21 -9.22
N TYR A 103 -1.96 -9.07 -10.34
CA TYR A 103 -2.58 -9.19 -11.65
C TYR A 103 -3.12 -10.60 -11.94
N ALA A 104 -2.46 -11.65 -11.47
CA ALA A 104 -3.01 -13.00 -11.57
C ALA A 104 -4.33 -13.14 -10.78
N VAL A 105 -4.39 -12.61 -9.56
CA VAL A 105 -5.62 -12.59 -8.75
C VAL A 105 -6.69 -11.69 -9.40
N LEU A 106 -6.29 -10.57 -10.00
CA LEU A 106 -7.17 -9.66 -10.72
C LEU A 106 -7.80 -10.32 -11.95
N GLN A 107 -7.09 -11.20 -12.66
CA GLN A 107 -7.68 -12.02 -13.73
C GLN A 107 -8.77 -12.95 -13.20
N GLY A 108 -8.56 -13.59 -12.04
CA GLY A 108 -9.58 -14.38 -11.38
C GLY A 108 -10.83 -13.56 -11.02
N TYR A 109 -10.62 -12.33 -10.52
CA TYR A 109 -11.69 -11.39 -10.24
C TYR A 109 -12.47 -10.97 -11.50
N ILE A 110 -11.78 -10.65 -12.59
CA ILE A 110 -12.38 -10.31 -13.88
C ILE A 110 -13.24 -11.47 -14.38
N TRP A 111 -12.71 -12.70 -14.34
CA TRP A 111 -13.43 -13.90 -14.76
C TRP A 111 -14.71 -14.13 -13.94
N GLN A 112 -14.64 -13.98 -12.62
CA GLN A 112 -15.83 -14.08 -11.75
C GLN A 112 -16.84 -12.96 -12.03
N THR A 113 -16.36 -11.74 -12.26
CA THR A 113 -17.21 -10.59 -12.58
C THR A 113 -17.93 -10.82 -13.91
N GLU A 114 -17.21 -11.29 -14.93
CA GLU A 114 -17.78 -11.63 -16.24
C GLU A 114 -18.90 -12.65 -16.09
N ARG A 115 -18.64 -13.79 -15.45
CA ARG A 115 -19.66 -14.84 -15.22
C ARG A 115 -20.88 -14.32 -14.47
N TYR A 116 -20.65 -13.54 -13.42
CA TYR A 116 -21.74 -12.92 -12.66
C TYR A 116 -22.59 -11.99 -13.55
N THR A 117 -21.96 -11.25 -14.45
CA THR A 117 -22.64 -10.27 -15.32
C THR A 117 -23.32 -10.87 -16.54
N THR A 118 -22.90 -12.05 -16.98
CA THR A 118 -23.50 -12.82 -18.10
C THR A 118 -24.56 -13.82 -17.63
N ALA A 119 -25.09 -13.62 -16.41
CA ALA A 119 -26.09 -14.49 -15.77
C ALA A 119 -25.64 -15.95 -15.57
N GLN A 120 -24.34 -16.24 -15.67
CA GLN A 120 -23.79 -17.54 -15.33
C GLN A 120 -23.63 -17.68 -13.82
N TRP A 121 -23.59 -18.93 -13.35
CA TRP A 121 -23.30 -19.20 -11.95
C TRP A 121 -21.86 -18.80 -11.60
N ALA A 122 -21.72 -17.85 -10.67
CA ALA A 122 -20.45 -17.33 -10.19
C ALA A 122 -20.38 -17.51 -8.66
N PRO A 123 -19.93 -18.69 -8.19
CA PRO A 123 -19.86 -18.95 -6.76
C PRO A 123 -18.83 -18.02 -6.11
N ASN A 124 -19.18 -17.49 -4.93
CA ASN A 124 -18.30 -16.68 -4.10
C ASN A 124 -17.82 -15.37 -4.74
N ASN A 125 -18.57 -14.82 -5.71
CA ASN A 125 -18.25 -13.55 -6.36
C ASN A 125 -18.10 -12.38 -5.36
N ASP A 126 -18.86 -12.42 -4.27
CA ASP A 126 -18.77 -11.48 -3.16
C ASP A 126 -17.38 -11.52 -2.47
N ILE A 127 -16.83 -12.71 -2.21
CA ILE A 127 -15.49 -12.88 -1.64
C ILE A 127 -14.46 -12.27 -2.60
N TRP A 128 -14.54 -12.59 -3.89
CA TRP A 128 -13.60 -12.06 -4.89
C TRP A 128 -13.55 -10.54 -4.90
N ARG A 129 -14.71 -9.87 -4.81
CA ARG A 129 -14.80 -8.40 -4.71
C ARG A 129 -14.12 -7.83 -3.47
N MET A 130 -14.13 -8.59 -2.37
CA MET A 130 -13.56 -8.17 -1.10
C MET A 130 -12.05 -8.47 -0.98
N VAL A 131 -11.56 -9.61 -1.44
CA VAL A 131 -10.18 -10.07 -1.14
C VAL A 131 -9.17 -9.81 -2.26
N VAL A 132 -9.62 -9.48 -3.49
CA VAL A 132 -8.74 -9.26 -4.66
C VAL A 132 -7.67 -8.19 -4.42
N TRP A 133 -7.92 -7.22 -3.54
CA TRP A 133 -7.04 -6.07 -3.29
C TRP A 133 -5.84 -6.38 -2.38
N ILE A 134 -5.86 -7.50 -1.65
CA ILE A 134 -4.82 -7.84 -0.67
C ILE A 134 -3.41 -7.85 -1.27
N PRO A 135 -3.14 -8.55 -2.39
CA PRO A 135 -1.78 -8.61 -2.94
C PRO A 135 -1.28 -7.23 -3.42
N GLY A 136 -2.18 -6.42 -3.98
CA GLY A 136 -1.87 -5.06 -4.43
C GLY A 136 -1.52 -4.14 -3.27
N TRP A 137 -2.32 -4.15 -2.20
CA TRP A 137 -2.01 -3.40 -0.98
C TRP A 137 -0.70 -3.86 -0.33
N LEU A 138 -0.47 -5.18 -0.26
CA LEU A 138 0.76 -5.75 0.29
C LEU A 138 1.99 -5.33 -0.53
N ALA A 139 1.88 -5.23 -1.85
CA ALA A 139 2.96 -4.76 -2.72
C ALA A 139 3.41 -3.34 -2.36
N PHE A 140 2.46 -2.43 -2.14
CA PHE A 140 2.77 -1.07 -1.71
C PHE A 140 3.29 -1.01 -0.28
N TRP A 141 2.76 -1.83 0.64
CA TRP A 141 3.27 -1.90 2.01
C TRP A 141 4.72 -2.36 2.06
N LEU A 142 5.06 -3.46 1.38
CA LEU A 142 6.44 -3.95 1.33
C LEU A 142 7.38 -2.97 0.63
N ALA A 143 6.89 -2.23 -0.37
CA ALA A 143 7.64 -1.16 -1.02
C ALA A 143 7.93 0.00 -0.04
N ALA A 144 6.93 0.44 0.73
CA ALA A 144 7.09 1.48 1.75
C ALA A 144 8.05 1.04 2.87
N TRP A 145 7.89 -0.20 3.34
CA TRP A 145 8.77 -0.77 4.37
C TRP A 145 10.21 -0.93 3.86
N SER A 146 10.40 -1.40 2.63
CA SER A 146 11.71 -1.48 1.98
C SER A 146 12.40 -0.12 1.88
N LEU A 147 11.66 0.94 1.51
CA LEU A 147 12.18 2.32 1.47
C LEU A 147 12.57 2.83 2.87
N ALA A 148 11.75 2.54 3.88
CA ALA A 148 12.05 2.91 5.26
C ALA A 148 13.33 2.23 5.78
N VAL A 149 13.47 0.92 5.57
CA VAL A 149 14.69 0.17 5.92
C VAL A 149 15.90 0.71 5.17
N SER A 150 15.76 0.97 3.87
CA SER A 150 16.85 1.51 3.04
C SER A 150 17.31 2.88 3.54
N HIS A 151 16.38 3.74 3.99
CA HIS A 151 16.72 5.03 4.57
C HIS A 151 17.49 4.90 5.88
N ILE A 152 17.08 4.00 6.78
CA ILE A 152 17.78 3.75 8.04
C ILE A 152 19.20 3.24 7.79
N LEU A 153 19.35 2.27 6.89
CA LEU A 153 20.66 1.73 6.53
C LEU A 153 21.56 2.77 5.88
N HIS A 154 21.00 3.66 5.05
CA HIS A 154 21.75 4.76 4.44
C HIS A 154 22.30 5.75 5.48
N LEU A 155 21.52 6.06 6.51
CA LEU A 155 21.96 6.91 7.62
C LEU A 155 23.08 6.25 8.43
N ASP A 156 22.97 4.93 8.67
CA ASP A 156 24.00 4.16 9.37
C ASP A 156 25.32 4.12 8.58
N SER A 157 25.25 3.82 7.28
CA SER A 157 26.44 3.81 6.40
C SER A 157 27.09 5.19 6.26
N SER A 158 26.32 6.26 6.43
CA SER A 158 26.83 7.64 6.38
C SER A 158 27.45 8.11 7.72
N GLY A 159 27.62 7.21 8.69
CA GLY A 159 28.17 7.54 10.01
C GLY A 159 27.22 8.38 10.88
N ARG A 160 25.95 8.48 10.50
CA ARG A 160 24.89 9.21 11.24
C ARG A 160 23.83 8.21 11.71
N PRO A 161 24.18 7.23 12.57
CA PRO A 161 23.23 6.21 13.00
C PRO A 161 22.01 6.87 13.65
N ALA A 162 20.82 6.52 13.17
CA ALA A 162 19.58 6.93 13.80
C ALA A 162 19.46 6.20 15.14
N ARG A 163 19.85 6.86 16.24
CA ARG A 163 19.77 6.29 17.62
C ARG A 163 18.38 6.39 18.23
N THR A 164 17.35 6.55 17.41
CA THR A 164 15.97 6.62 17.90
C THR A 164 15.40 5.21 18.03
N PHE A 165 14.53 4.99 19.02
CA PHE A 165 13.78 3.74 19.20
C PHE A 165 13.09 3.28 17.91
N LEU A 166 12.58 4.23 17.11
CA LEU A 166 11.90 3.97 15.84
C LEU A 166 12.81 3.40 14.74
N ALA A 167 14.13 3.47 14.91
CA ALA A 167 15.11 2.94 13.97
C ALA A 167 15.71 1.59 14.43
N GLU A 168 15.28 1.04 15.58
CA GLU A 168 15.75 -0.26 16.03
C GLU A 168 15.21 -1.40 15.15
N ALA A 169 16.08 -2.36 14.82
CA ALA A 169 15.76 -3.39 13.83
C ALA A 169 14.56 -4.26 14.22
N TRP A 170 14.44 -4.62 15.51
CA TRP A 170 13.32 -5.44 15.99
C TRP A 170 11.99 -4.72 15.82
N PHE A 171 11.94 -3.41 16.08
CA PHE A 171 10.73 -2.60 15.98
C PHE A 171 10.30 -2.42 14.52
N VAL A 172 11.26 -2.07 13.65
CA VAL A 172 11.00 -1.90 12.21
C VAL A 172 10.56 -3.21 11.56
N ASN A 173 11.21 -4.33 11.89
CA ASN A 173 10.80 -5.65 11.39
C ASN A 173 9.43 -6.07 11.96
N ALA A 174 9.18 -5.83 13.25
CA ALA A 174 7.90 -6.17 13.88
C ALA A 174 6.75 -5.41 13.23
N ILE A 175 6.87 -4.09 13.00
CA ILE A 175 5.85 -3.30 12.29
C ILE A 175 5.69 -3.78 10.85
N GLY A 176 6.82 -4.01 10.17
CA GLY A 176 6.85 -4.48 8.78
C GLY A 176 6.03 -5.74 8.56
N LEU A 177 5.97 -6.63 9.55
CA LEU A 177 5.22 -7.89 9.52
C LEU A 177 3.84 -7.82 10.20
N ALA A 178 3.73 -7.14 11.34
CA ALA A 178 2.51 -7.11 12.15
C ALA A 178 1.37 -6.33 11.47
N VAL A 179 1.68 -5.20 10.83
CA VAL A 179 0.65 -4.41 10.12
C VAL A 179 0.01 -5.22 8.98
N PRO A 180 0.75 -5.83 8.04
CA PRO A 180 0.12 -6.62 6.98
C PRO A 180 -0.58 -7.86 7.51
N ALA A 181 -0.02 -8.55 8.50
CA ALA A 181 -0.71 -9.67 9.14
C ALA A 181 -2.05 -9.24 9.78
N GLY A 182 -2.05 -8.13 10.52
CA GLY A 182 -3.25 -7.58 11.16
C GLY A 182 -4.29 -7.11 10.15
N THR A 183 -3.88 -6.39 9.10
CA THR A 183 -4.78 -5.94 8.03
C THR A 183 -5.40 -7.12 7.28
N ILE A 184 -4.59 -8.12 6.89
CA ILE A 184 -5.09 -9.32 6.20
C ILE A 184 -6.05 -10.09 7.09
N ALA A 185 -5.72 -10.28 8.37
CA ALA A 185 -6.61 -10.96 9.32
C ALA A 185 -7.93 -10.22 9.50
N ALA A 186 -7.90 -8.89 9.66
CA ALA A 186 -9.10 -8.07 9.80
C ALA A 186 -9.99 -8.16 8.55
N VAL A 187 -9.41 -8.01 7.36
CA VAL A 187 -10.13 -8.15 6.09
C VAL A 187 -10.71 -9.56 5.96
N ALA A 188 -9.92 -10.60 6.22
CA ALA A 188 -10.36 -11.99 6.09
C ALA A 188 -11.55 -12.31 7.02
N ILE A 189 -11.49 -11.89 8.30
CA ILE A 189 -12.57 -12.11 9.27
C ILE A 189 -13.85 -11.38 8.82
N LEU A 190 -13.73 -10.11 8.41
CA LEU A 190 -14.87 -9.31 7.97
C LEU A 190 -15.47 -9.85 6.66
N SER A 191 -14.63 -10.24 5.70
CA SER A 191 -15.06 -10.85 4.44
C SER A 191 -15.74 -12.19 4.65
N TRP A 192 -15.22 -13.03 5.55
CA TRP A 192 -15.86 -14.29 5.94
C TRP A 192 -17.25 -14.07 6.53
N ARG A 193 -17.38 -13.11 7.44
CA ARG A 193 -18.67 -12.75 8.04
C ARG A 193 -19.65 -12.22 6.98
N ALA A 194 -19.21 -11.31 6.12
CA ALA A 194 -20.03 -10.83 5.01
C ALA A 194 -20.49 -12.00 4.12
N HIS A 195 -19.57 -12.86 3.71
CA HIS A 195 -19.88 -14.01 2.87
C HIS A 195 -20.92 -14.95 3.48
N HIS A 196 -20.83 -15.22 4.79
CA HIS A 196 -21.81 -16.06 5.47
C HIS A 196 -23.25 -15.53 5.31
N PHE A 197 -23.45 -14.23 5.53
CA PHE A 197 -24.77 -13.60 5.35
C PHE A 197 -25.18 -13.49 3.89
N TYR A 198 -24.23 -13.30 2.97
CA TYR A 198 -24.50 -13.29 1.54
C TYR A 198 -25.00 -14.67 1.06
N SER A 199 -24.30 -15.73 1.43
CA SER A 199 -24.68 -17.12 1.11
C SER A 199 -26.03 -17.48 1.72
N ALA A 200 -26.28 -17.13 2.99
CA ALA A 200 -27.58 -17.34 3.62
C ALA A 200 -28.71 -16.56 2.93
N ALA A 201 -28.45 -15.35 2.42
CA ALA A 201 -29.41 -14.62 1.61
C ALA A 201 -29.67 -15.33 0.28
N LEU A 202 -28.65 -15.84 -0.41
CA LEU A 202 -28.82 -16.59 -1.66
C LEU A 202 -29.57 -17.91 -1.47
N ASP A 203 -29.38 -18.60 -0.34
CA ASP A 203 -30.12 -19.81 0.01
C ASP A 203 -31.61 -19.51 0.21
N ASN A 204 -31.92 -18.44 0.96
CA ASN A 204 -33.30 -17.95 1.12
C ASN A 204 -33.91 -17.55 -0.22
N TYR A 205 -33.14 -16.86 -1.08
CA TYR A 205 -33.54 -16.51 -2.44
C TYR A 205 -33.88 -17.75 -3.27
N SER A 206 -33.05 -18.79 -3.26
CA SER A 206 -33.29 -20.01 -4.03
C SER A 206 -34.57 -20.73 -3.60
N THR A 207 -34.86 -20.72 -2.29
CA THR A 207 -36.08 -21.28 -1.72
C THR A 207 -37.31 -20.46 -2.12
N LEU A 208 -37.19 -19.13 -2.08
CA LEU A 208 -38.23 -18.21 -2.54
C LEU A 208 -38.53 -18.36 -4.03
N ASP A 209 -37.50 -18.43 -4.89
CA ASP A 209 -37.68 -18.63 -6.32
C ASP A 209 -38.39 -19.95 -6.63
N SER A 210 -38.04 -21.03 -5.92
CA SER A 210 -38.68 -22.33 -6.06
C SER A 210 -40.15 -22.29 -5.65
N ALA A 211 -40.49 -21.59 -4.56
CA ALA A 211 -41.87 -21.40 -4.12
C ALA A 211 -42.68 -20.56 -5.12
N LEU A 212 -42.09 -19.47 -5.63
CA LEU A 212 -42.71 -18.62 -6.65
C LEU A 212 -42.92 -19.36 -7.97
N ALA A 213 -41.98 -20.20 -8.39
CA ALA A 213 -42.12 -21.05 -9.57
C ALA A 213 -43.26 -22.07 -9.39
N GLY A 214 -43.43 -22.62 -8.19
CA GLY A 214 -44.58 -23.47 -7.85
C GLY A 214 -45.91 -22.73 -8.01
N LEU A 215 -46.00 -21.50 -7.47
CA LEU A 215 -47.18 -20.64 -7.60
C LEU A 215 -47.46 -20.26 -9.05
N GLU A 216 -46.42 -19.91 -9.81
CA GLU A 216 -46.48 -19.63 -11.25
C GLU A 216 -47.08 -20.80 -12.03
N ASN A 217 -46.61 -22.02 -11.78
CA ASN A 217 -47.10 -23.24 -12.43
C ASN A 217 -48.53 -23.61 -12.03
N SER A 218 -48.97 -23.24 -10.82
CA SER A 218 -50.32 -23.50 -10.31
C SER A 218 -51.35 -22.42 -10.66
N TYR A 219 -50.92 -21.36 -11.35
CA TYR A 219 -51.78 -20.21 -11.64
C TYR A 219 -52.90 -20.58 -12.62
N ASN A 220 -54.15 -20.41 -12.18
CA ASN A 220 -55.36 -20.74 -12.93
C ASN A 220 -56.14 -19.50 -13.42
N GLY A 221 -55.51 -18.33 -13.44
CA GLY A 221 -56.14 -17.07 -13.82
C GLY A 221 -56.69 -16.23 -12.66
N THR A 222 -56.61 -16.74 -11.42
CA THR A 222 -56.98 -15.97 -10.22
C THR A 222 -55.76 -15.62 -9.38
N PHE A 223 -55.57 -14.33 -9.08
CA PHE A 223 -54.48 -13.88 -8.23
C PHE A 223 -54.91 -13.87 -6.76
N ASN A 224 -54.25 -14.70 -5.94
CA ASN A 224 -54.41 -14.67 -4.49
C ASN A 224 -53.11 -14.17 -3.82
N PRO A 225 -53.03 -12.89 -3.41
CA PRO A 225 -51.82 -12.35 -2.77
C PRO A 225 -51.52 -13.03 -1.43
N TYR A 226 -52.52 -13.64 -0.79
CA TYR A 226 -52.33 -14.40 0.45
C TYR A 226 -51.64 -15.75 0.24
N ALA A 227 -51.52 -16.25 -1.00
CA ALA A 227 -50.75 -17.46 -1.30
C ALA A 227 -49.25 -17.30 -1.00
N PHE A 228 -48.77 -16.05 -0.99
CA PHE A 228 -47.40 -15.70 -0.57
C PHE A 228 -47.33 -15.25 0.91
N ALA A 229 -48.49 -14.95 1.52
CA ALA A 229 -48.56 -14.54 2.92
C ALA A 229 -48.34 -15.74 3.85
N GLY A 230 -47.39 -15.61 4.79
CA GLY A 230 -46.93 -16.70 5.65
C GLY A 230 -45.46 -17.01 5.39
N GLN A 231 -45.15 -18.26 5.02
CA GLN A 231 -43.78 -18.75 4.85
C GLN A 231 -42.98 -17.96 3.79
N GLY A 232 -43.61 -17.54 2.69
CA GLY A 232 -42.96 -16.70 1.66
C GLY A 232 -42.59 -15.31 2.19
N ALA A 233 -43.49 -14.67 2.93
CA ALA A 233 -43.23 -13.37 3.56
C ALA A 233 -42.14 -13.45 4.65
N GLU A 234 -42.08 -14.54 5.42
CA GLU A 234 -41.04 -14.79 6.42
C GLU A 234 -39.68 -15.04 5.78
N LEU A 235 -39.61 -15.88 4.75
CA LEU A 235 -38.39 -16.12 3.97
C LEU A 235 -37.89 -14.83 3.31
N TYR A 236 -38.79 -14.01 2.76
CA TYR A 236 -38.43 -12.72 2.17
C TYR A 236 -37.84 -11.76 3.21
N LYS A 237 -38.44 -11.72 4.42
CA LYS A 237 -37.87 -10.95 5.52
C LYS A 237 -36.48 -11.44 5.90
N HIS A 238 -36.27 -12.74 6.05
CA HIS A 238 -34.94 -13.30 6.34
C HIS A 238 -33.92 -13.01 5.24
N PHE A 239 -34.35 -13.01 3.98
CA PHE A 239 -33.53 -12.57 2.85
C PHE A 239 -33.11 -11.10 3.00
N GLU A 240 -34.04 -10.19 3.29
CA GLU A 240 -33.74 -8.76 3.49
C GLU A 240 -32.80 -8.53 4.69
N ASP A 241 -33.09 -9.16 5.83
CA ASP A 241 -32.30 -9.05 7.07
C ASP A 241 -30.85 -9.53 6.84
N ASN A 242 -30.68 -10.66 6.12
CA ASN A 242 -29.37 -11.17 5.75
C ASN A 242 -28.64 -10.24 4.77
N LEU A 243 -29.34 -9.66 3.79
CA LEU A 243 -28.74 -8.70 2.85
C LEU A 243 -28.34 -7.38 3.51
N GLU A 244 -29.10 -6.90 4.48
CA GLU A 244 -28.75 -5.70 5.26
C GLU A 244 -27.49 -5.98 6.09
N THR A 245 -27.46 -7.11 6.80
CA THR A 245 -26.31 -7.52 7.61
C THR A 245 -25.07 -7.75 6.74
N PHE A 246 -25.23 -8.39 5.59
CA PHE A 246 -24.19 -8.50 4.57
C PHE A 246 -23.65 -7.12 4.18
N GLY A 247 -24.54 -6.18 3.84
CA GLY A 247 -24.15 -4.81 3.46
C GLY A 247 -23.34 -4.09 4.52
N LEU A 248 -23.67 -4.31 5.80
CA LEU A 248 -22.94 -3.75 6.94
C LEU A 248 -21.51 -4.32 7.01
N PHE A 249 -21.33 -5.63 6.97
CA PHE A 249 -19.99 -6.24 7.01
C PHE A 249 -19.18 -5.93 5.76
N PHE A 250 -19.81 -5.97 4.59
CA PHE A 250 -19.19 -5.55 3.33
C PHE A 250 -18.63 -4.13 3.43
N ARG A 251 -19.42 -3.19 3.97
CA ARG A 251 -18.93 -1.82 4.22
C ARG A 251 -17.73 -1.80 5.16
N TRP A 252 -17.76 -2.57 6.25
CA TRP A 252 -16.64 -2.64 7.19
C TRP A 252 -15.35 -3.20 6.57
N VAL A 253 -15.44 -4.13 5.62
CA VAL A 253 -14.27 -4.60 4.85
C VAL A 253 -13.59 -3.42 4.14
N PHE A 254 -14.35 -2.59 3.44
CA PHE A 254 -13.79 -1.44 2.73
C PHE A 254 -13.36 -0.31 3.66
N ILE A 255 -13.97 -0.16 4.84
CA ILE A 255 -13.46 0.74 5.89
C ILE A 255 -12.08 0.27 6.37
N ALA A 256 -11.91 -1.05 6.59
CA ALA A 256 -10.62 -1.61 6.97
C ALA A 256 -9.56 -1.37 5.87
N TYR A 257 -9.91 -1.56 4.61
CA TYR A 257 -9.03 -1.20 3.49
C TYR A 257 -8.70 0.29 3.46
N LEU A 258 -9.70 1.17 3.65
CA LEU A 258 -9.51 2.61 3.64
C LEU A 258 -8.56 3.07 4.75
N ILE A 259 -8.71 2.53 5.96
CA ILE A 259 -7.80 2.81 7.08
C ILE A 259 -6.39 2.33 6.71
N ALA A 260 -6.26 1.09 6.22
CA ALA A 260 -4.97 0.52 5.86
C ALA A 260 -4.28 1.27 4.70
N SER A 261 -5.03 1.72 3.70
CA SER A 261 -4.51 2.50 2.57
C SER A 261 -4.19 3.93 2.96
N MET A 262 -4.93 4.54 3.89
CA MET A 262 -4.59 5.84 4.46
C MET A 262 -3.32 5.78 5.31
N THR A 263 -3.18 4.77 6.17
CA THR A 263 -1.95 4.55 6.93
C THR A 263 -0.76 4.39 5.98
N LEU A 264 -0.90 3.55 4.96
CA LEU A 264 0.11 3.39 3.92
C LEU A 264 0.43 4.71 3.21
N PHE A 265 -0.58 5.51 2.85
CA PHE A 265 -0.40 6.81 2.21
C PHE A 265 0.44 7.76 3.07
N PHE A 266 0.13 7.90 4.36
CA PHE A 266 0.90 8.76 5.27
C PHE A 266 2.34 8.25 5.44
N VAL A 267 2.53 6.94 5.57
CA VAL A 267 3.87 6.33 5.67
C VAL A 267 4.68 6.58 4.38
N LEU A 268 4.08 6.40 3.21
CA LEU A 268 4.73 6.66 1.92
C LEU A 268 5.10 8.14 1.76
N VAL A 269 4.19 9.06 2.07
CA VAL A 269 4.46 10.50 1.98
C VAL A 269 5.57 10.90 2.94
N ALA A 270 5.54 10.41 4.19
CA ALA A 270 6.56 10.70 5.18
C ALA A 270 7.94 10.15 4.76
N THR A 271 8.01 8.86 4.41
CA THR A 271 9.26 8.20 4.00
C THR A 271 9.84 8.80 2.72
N ALA A 272 9.00 9.08 1.71
CA ALA A 272 9.45 9.71 0.48
C ALA A 272 9.93 11.14 0.72
N THR A 273 9.23 11.94 1.54
CA THR A 273 9.65 13.31 1.86
C THR A 273 10.99 13.33 2.60
N LEU A 274 11.18 12.44 3.58
CA LEU A 274 12.45 12.32 4.31
C LEU A 274 13.58 11.87 3.38
N HIS A 275 13.33 10.87 2.54
CA HIS A 275 14.35 10.36 1.61
C HIS A 275 14.72 11.38 0.53
N LEU A 276 13.73 12.10 -0.04
CA LEU A 276 13.98 13.18 -1.00
C LEU A 276 14.72 14.36 -0.36
N ARG A 277 14.43 14.69 0.91
CA ARG A 277 15.17 15.72 1.64
C ARG A 277 16.64 15.36 1.82
N GLU A 278 16.94 14.12 2.17
CA GLU A 278 18.34 13.68 2.29
C GLU A 278 19.03 13.63 0.92
N LEU A 279 18.39 13.09 -0.11
CA LEU A 279 18.95 13.11 -1.47
C LEU A 279 19.25 14.54 -1.96
N ARG A 280 18.38 15.50 -1.62
CA ARG A 280 18.62 16.91 -1.96
C ARG A 280 19.85 17.45 -1.25
N LYS A 281 20.03 17.17 0.05
CA LYS A 281 21.24 17.56 0.78
C LYS A 281 22.49 16.94 0.17
N THR A 282 22.45 15.64 -0.16
CA THR A 282 23.59 14.96 -0.79
C THR A 282 23.89 15.56 -2.17
N MET A 283 22.86 15.92 -2.94
CA MET A 283 23.03 16.59 -4.23
C MET A 283 23.61 17.99 -4.07
N ASP A 284 23.18 18.77 -3.08
CA ASP A 284 23.72 20.09 -2.79
C ASP A 284 25.21 20.01 -2.37
N GLU A 285 25.57 19.04 -1.53
CA GLU A 285 26.96 18.75 -1.14
C GLU A 285 27.83 18.35 -2.34
N LEU A 286 27.30 17.52 -3.25
CA LEU A 286 27.99 17.11 -4.47
C LEU A 286 28.11 18.24 -5.49
N THR A 287 27.09 19.10 -5.63
CA THR A 287 27.12 20.26 -6.53
C THR A 287 28.25 21.20 -6.13
N HIS A 288 28.46 21.41 -4.82
CA HIS A 288 29.58 22.19 -4.30
C HIS A 288 30.95 21.55 -4.65
N ARG A 289 31.02 20.21 -4.73
CA ARG A 289 32.24 19.47 -5.08
C ARG A 289 32.43 19.23 -6.57
N ALA A 290 31.36 19.30 -7.38
CA ALA A 290 31.39 19.10 -8.82
C ALA A 290 32.19 20.17 -9.56
N HIS A 291 32.35 21.35 -8.95
CA HIS A 291 33.29 22.37 -9.42
C HIS A 291 34.76 22.00 -9.23
N GLN A 292 35.06 20.95 -8.43
CA GLN A 292 36.42 20.54 -8.07
C GLN A 292 36.88 19.24 -8.75
N SER A 293 35.96 18.41 -9.27
CA SER A 293 36.29 17.14 -9.91
C SER A 293 35.30 16.74 -11.01
N GLU A 294 35.81 16.23 -12.13
CA GLU A 294 35.00 15.71 -13.24
C GLU A 294 34.21 14.46 -12.82
N GLU A 295 34.79 13.60 -11.97
CA GLU A 295 34.11 12.44 -11.39
C GLU A 295 32.90 12.85 -10.53
N ALA A 296 33.02 13.96 -9.78
CA ALA A 296 31.92 14.49 -8.97
C ALA A 296 30.78 15.04 -9.85
N ARG A 297 31.10 15.58 -11.03
CA ARG A 297 30.10 16.06 -12.01
C ARG A 297 29.34 14.91 -12.67
N GLU A 298 30.01 13.82 -12.99
CA GLU A 298 29.34 12.61 -13.51
C GLU A 298 28.42 11.99 -12.44
N GLN A 299 28.88 11.90 -11.20
CA GLN A 299 28.07 11.44 -10.06
C GLN A 299 26.86 12.35 -9.81
N GLU A 300 27.03 13.67 -9.86
CA GLU A 300 25.93 14.65 -9.75
C GLU A 300 24.89 14.41 -10.85
N ALA A 301 25.31 14.23 -12.11
CA ALA A 301 24.40 14.00 -13.22
C ALA A 301 23.60 12.69 -13.12
N VAL A 302 24.19 11.64 -12.51
CA VAL A 302 23.52 10.37 -12.23
C VAL A 302 22.54 10.52 -11.07
N ILE A 303 22.96 11.15 -9.97
CA ILE A 303 22.13 11.36 -8.79
C ILE A 303 20.95 12.28 -9.08
N LYS A 304 21.16 13.36 -9.85
CA LYS A 304 20.10 14.27 -10.28
C LYS A 304 19.05 13.57 -11.13
N ARG A 305 19.47 12.76 -12.11
CA ARG A 305 18.53 11.92 -12.89
C ARG A 305 17.79 10.91 -12.00
N GLY A 306 18.47 10.34 -11.01
CA GLY A 306 17.86 9.46 -10.01
C GLY A 306 16.81 10.18 -9.16
N TYR A 307 17.13 11.39 -8.70
CA TYR A 307 16.25 12.25 -7.92
C TYR A 307 14.99 12.63 -8.71
N ASP A 308 15.15 13.19 -9.92
CA ASP A 308 14.01 13.59 -10.76
C ASP A 308 13.09 12.40 -11.08
N GLY A 309 13.69 11.24 -11.39
CA GLY A 309 12.93 10.01 -11.60
C GLY A 309 12.20 9.54 -10.34
N LEU A 310 12.84 9.61 -9.17
CA LEU A 310 12.22 9.20 -7.91
C LEU A 310 11.09 10.14 -7.50
N VAL A 311 11.22 11.45 -7.74
CA VAL A 311 10.18 12.45 -7.53
C VAL A 311 8.95 12.14 -8.39
N GLN A 312 9.14 11.90 -9.70
CA GLN A 312 8.05 11.54 -10.61
C GLN A 312 7.35 10.25 -10.21
N VAL A 313 8.11 9.21 -9.82
CA VAL A 313 7.55 7.95 -9.34
C VAL A 313 6.77 8.16 -8.05
N THR A 314 7.29 8.97 -7.12
CA THR A 314 6.63 9.29 -5.86
C THR A 314 5.29 9.98 -6.09
N TYR A 315 5.25 11.03 -6.92
CA TYR A 315 3.99 11.71 -7.28
C TYR A 315 2.99 10.76 -7.95
N SER A 316 3.48 9.87 -8.82
CA SER A 316 2.63 8.87 -9.49
C SER A 316 2.01 7.88 -8.49
N ILE A 317 2.80 7.41 -7.51
CA ILE A 317 2.33 6.53 -6.44
C ILE A 317 1.32 7.26 -5.53
N ILE A 318 1.59 8.52 -5.17
CA ILE A 318 0.68 9.37 -4.38
C ILE A 318 -0.65 9.53 -5.11
N ALA A 319 -0.63 9.86 -6.41
CA ALA A 319 -1.84 10.00 -7.21
C ALA A 319 -2.64 8.68 -7.30
N ALA A 320 -1.96 7.56 -7.52
CA ALA A 320 -2.59 6.24 -7.53
C ALA A 320 -3.21 5.89 -6.15
N ALA A 321 -2.52 6.18 -5.06
CA ALA A 321 -3.01 5.96 -3.70
C ALA A 321 -4.25 6.83 -3.41
N VAL A 322 -4.25 8.10 -3.83
CA VAL A 322 -5.44 8.98 -3.72
C VAL A 322 -6.61 8.41 -4.50
N ALA A 323 -6.40 7.96 -5.75
CA ALA A 323 -7.46 7.36 -6.56
C ALA A 323 -8.05 6.09 -5.91
N ILE A 324 -7.19 5.22 -5.35
CA ILE A 324 -7.63 4.01 -4.62
C ILE A 324 -8.42 4.38 -3.36
N ASN A 325 -7.96 5.38 -2.61
CA ASN A 325 -8.66 5.87 -1.42
C ASN A 325 -10.05 6.45 -1.75
N VAL A 326 -10.16 7.19 -2.85
CA VAL A 326 -11.44 7.69 -3.37
C VAL A 326 -12.36 6.53 -3.75
N LEU A 327 -11.83 5.50 -4.42
CA LEU A 327 -12.58 4.29 -4.75
C LEU A 327 -13.07 3.57 -3.48
N PHE A 328 -12.22 3.33 -2.48
CA PHE A 328 -12.64 2.70 -1.23
C PHE A 328 -13.67 3.52 -0.48
N THR A 329 -13.54 4.84 -0.47
CA THR A 329 -14.55 5.75 0.10
C THR A 329 -15.88 5.61 -0.63
N PHE A 330 -15.87 5.58 -1.97
CA PHE A 330 -17.06 5.34 -2.78
C PHE A 330 -17.73 3.99 -2.47
N VAL A 331 -16.95 2.91 -2.39
CA VAL A 331 -17.47 1.57 -2.08
C VAL A 331 -18.01 1.51 -0.65
N CYS A 332 -17.36 2.16 0.32
CA CYS A 332 -17.86 2.28 1.69
C CYS A 332 -19.22 3.00 1.73
N ALA A 333 -19.34 4.10 1.00
CA ALA A 333 -20.57 4.89 0.95
C ALA A 333 -21.72 4.14 0.25
N ALA A 334 -21.40 3.42 -0.83
CA ALA A 334 -22.39 2.66 -1.61
C ALA A 334 -22.80 1.34 -0.93
N GLY A 335 -21.91 0.70 -0.16
CA GLY A 335 -22.20 -0.53 0.57
C GLY A 335 -22.73 -1.65 -0.34
N ARG A 336 -23.84 -2.28 0.04
CA ARG A 336 -24.46 -3.38 -0.74
C ARG A 336 -24.85 -2.99 -2.17
N LYS A 337 -25.07 -1.70 -2.44
CA LYS A 337 -25.43 -1.21 -3.79
C LYS A 337 -24.38 -1.57 -4.84
N VAL A 338 -23.13 -1.73 -4.43
CA VAL A 338 -22.02 -2.14 -5.32
C VAL A 338 -22.21 -3.54 -5.93
N ILE A 339 -23.10 -4.36 -5.38
CA ILE A 339 -23.37 -5.72 -5.87
C ILE A 339 -24.72 -5.80 -6.58
N PHE A 340 -25.74 -5.16 -6.01
CA PHE A 340 -27.11 -5.28 -6.48
C PHE A 340 -27.54 -4.17 -7.43
N GLU A 341 -26.90 -2.99 -7.38
CA GLU A 341 -27.23 -1.88 -8.28
C GLU A 341 -26.19 -1.76 -9.39
N ARG A 342 -26.65 -1.96 -10.64
CA ARG A 342 -25.81 -1.93 -11.85
C ARG A 342 -24.85 -0.74 -11.92
N LYS A 343 -25.34 0.49 -11.74
CA LYS A 343 -24.50 1.70 -11.88
C LYS A 343 -23.32 1.72 -10.90
N PHE A 344 -23.56 1.32 -9.66
CA PHE A 344 -22.52 1.27 -8.63
C PHE A 344 -21.56 0.12 -8.87
N ALA A 345 -22.07 -1.04 -9.28
CA ALA A 345 -21.26 -2.20 -9.65
C ALA A 345 -20.35 -1.92 -10.84
N GLU A 346 -20.84 -1.24 -11.88
CA GLU A 346 -20.06 -0.85 -13.05
C GLU A 346 -18.87 0.03 -12.66
N VAL A 347 -19.12 1.09 -11.89
CA VAL A 347 -18.07 2.02 -11.42
C VAL A 347 -17.05 1.30 -10.53
N ALA A 348 -17.53 0.56 -9.53
CA ALA A 348 -16.65 -0.14 -8.59
C ALA A 348 -15.78 -1.21 -9.25
N SER A 349 -16.26 -1.83 -10.34
CA SER A 349 -15.53 -2.87 -11.05
C SER A 349 -14.58 -2.28 -12.10
N LEU A 350 -15.04 -1.33 -12.92
CA LEU A 350 -14.26 -0.79 -14.04
C LEU A 350 -13.20 0.21 -13.62
N LEU A 351 -13.49 1.10 -12.67
CA LEU A 351 -12.55 2.16 -12.27
C LEU A 351 -11.18 1.62 -11.83
N PRO A 352 -11.08 0.63 -10.92
CA PRO A 352 -9.79 0.08 -10.55
C PRO A 352 -9.12 -0.66 -11.71
N LEU A 353 -9.89 -1.40 -12.52
CA LEU A 353 -9.32 -2.13 -13.67
C LEU A 353 -8.71 -1.16 -14.69
N TRP A 354 -9.38 -0.04 -14.98
CA TRP A 354 -8.84 1.03 -15.82
C TRP A 354 -7.58 1.65 -15.21
N LEU A 355 -7.59 1.96 -13.92
CA LEU A 355 -6.42 2.51 -13.22
C LEU A 355 -5.20 1.59 -13.37
N PHE A 356 -5.37 0.30 -13.11
CA PHE A 356 -4.28 -0.67 -13.19
C PHE A 356 -3.88 -1.03 -14.63
N ALA A 357 -4.80 -1.00 -15.59
CA ALA A 357 -4.46 -1.23 -16.99
C ALA A 357 -3.68 -0.04 -17.59
N VAL A 358 -4.18 1.19 -17.39
CA VAL A 358 -3.60 2.42 -17.96
C VAL A 358 -2.26 2.76 -17.33
N LEU A 359 -2.09 2.54 -16.02
CA LEU A 359 -0.80 2.76 -15.36
C LEU A 359 0.12 1.55 -15.50
N GLY A 360 -0.42 0.34 -15.34
CA GLY A 360 0.37 -0.89 -15.26
C GLY A 360 1.08 -1.26 -16.53
N LEU A 361 0.41 -1.16 -17.68
CA LEU A 361 0.97 -1.60 -18.95
C LEU A 361 2.15 -0.69 -19.41
N PRO A 362 2.03 0.65 -19.44
CA PRO A 362 3.15 1.52 -19.75
C PRO A 362 4.31 1.37 -18.76
N LEU A 363 4.03 1.25 -17.46
CA LEU A 363 5.09 1.05 -16.46
C LEU A 363 5.83 -0.27 -16.65
N SER A 364 5.12 -1.35 -16.97
CA SER A 364 5.73 -2.67 -17.23
C SER A 364 6.61 -2.64 -18.49
N LEU A 365 6.17 -1.94 -19.55
CA LEU A 365 6.96 -1.73 -20.76
C LEU A 365 8.23 -0.91 -20.50
N LEU A 366 8.10 0.21 -19.78
CA LEU A 366 9.24 1.05 -19.40
C LEU A 366 10.24 0.28 -18.53
N TYR A 367 9.73 -0.54 -17.61
CA TYR A 367 10.56 -1.37 -16.75
C TYR A 367 11.36 -2.41 -17.54
N LEU A 368 10.70 -3.11 -18.46
CA LEU A 368 11.36 -4.08 -19.35
C LEU A 368 12.41 -3.39 -20.21
N ARG A 369 12.07 -2.25 -20.82
CA ARG A 369 13.01 -1.46 -21.64
C ARG A 369 14.24 -1.08 -20.83
N ARG A 370 14.06 -0.60 -19.59
CA ARG A 370 15.17 -0.23 -18.71
C ARG A 370 16.08 -1.41 -18.38
N LEU A 371 15.52 -2.61 -18.16
CA LEU A 371 16.29 -3.82 -17.87
C LEU A 371 17.10 -4.34 -19.06
N ILE A 372 16.56 -4.17 -20.27
CA ILE A 372 17.25 -4.59 -21.50
C ILE A 372 18.34 -3.58 -21.89
N SER A 373 18.07 -2.27 -21.75
CA SER A 373 19.02 -1.23 -22.14
C SER A 373 20.21 -1.08 -21.18
N ASN A 374 20.05 -1.46 -19.91
CA ASN A 374 21.10 -1.35 -18.90
C ASN A 374 21.35 -2.71 -18.23
N PRO A 375 21.93 -3.70 -18.95
CA PRO A 375 22.31 -4.95 -18.32
C PRO A 375 23.34 -4.67 -17.21
N PRO A 376 23.30 -5.40 -16.09
CA PRO A 376 24.33 -5.27 -15.07
C PRO A 376 25.71 -5.55 -15.70
N PRO A 377 26.76 -4.84 -15.27
CA PRO A 377 28.11 -5.16 -15.69
C PRO A 377 28.35 -6.64 -15.38
N LYS A 378 28.65 -7.44 -16.41
CA LYS A 378 29.01 -8.84 -16.21
C LYS A 378 30.17 -8.85 -15.24
N SER A 379 30.01 -9.44 -14.06
CA SER A 379 31.16 -9.69 -13.21
C SER A 379 32.05 -10.64 -13.98
N ASN A 380 33.22 -10.17 -14.40
CA ASN A 380 34.25 -11.00 -15.04
C ASN A 380 34.90 -11.96 -14.01
N ALA A 381 34.15 -12.43 -13.02
CA ALA A 381 34.58 -13.39 -12.02
C ALA A 381 34.29 -14.81 -12.50
N ARG A 382 34.85 -15.15 -13.67
CA ARG A 382 35.12 -16.53 -14.12
C ARG A 382 35.91 -16.47 -15.43
N GLU A 383 37.11 -15.90 -15.39
CA GLU A 383 38.18 -16.45 -16.22
C GLU A 383 38.77 -17.65 -15.46
N PRO A 384 38.55 -18.90 -15.90
CA PRO A 384 39.31 -20.02 -15.39
C PRO A 384 40.68 -19.98 -16.07
N GLY A 385 41.66 -19.40 -15.38
CA GLY A 385 43.06 -19.53 -15.75
C GLY A 385 43.78 -18.22 -16.01
N THR A 386 44.19 -17.54 -14.94
CA THR A 386 45.35 -16.66 -14.97
C THR A 386 45.93 -16.59 -13.57
N ASP A 387 47.00 -17.37 -13.37
CA ASP A 387 47.97 -17.19 -12.30
C ASP A 387 48.48 -15.74 -12.35
N SER A 388 47.88 -14.88 -11.54
CA SER A 388 48.40 -13.54 -11.29
C SER A 388 48.64 -13.40 -9.80
N ARG A 389 49.80 -13.90 -9.38
CA ARG A 389 50.57 -13.34 -8.27
C ARG A 389 50.73 -11.84 -8.52
N VAL A 390 49.80 -11.02 -8.03
CA VAL A 390 50.02 -9.58 -7.91
C VAL A 390 50.50 -9.33 -6.49
N HIS A 391 51.74 -8.85 -6.44
CA HIS A 391 52.53 -8.47 -5.29
C HIS A 391 51.74 -7.76 -4.19
N ALA A 392 51.66 -8.40 -3.02
CA ALA A 392 51.48 -7.69 -1.77
C ALA A 392 52.72 -6.80 -1.54
N VAL A 393 52.51 -5.48 -1.51
CA VAL A 393 53.51 -4.52 -1.03
C VAL A 393 53.69 -4.77 0.47
N PRO A 394 54.90 -5.11 0.96
CA PRO A 394 55.10 -5.35 2.38
C PRO A 394 55.14 -4.02 3.12
N LEU A 395 54.15 -3.78 3.99
CA LEU A 395 54.24 -2.81 5.05
C LEU A 395 55.34 -3.30 6.02
N LYS A 396 56.43 -2.54 6.14
CA LYS A 396 57.40 -2.73 7.22
C LYS A 396 56.74 -2.35 8.54
N THR A 397 56.50 -3.34 9.40
CA THR A 397 56.31 -3.11 10.83
C THR A 397 57.25 -4.01 11.62
N HIS A 398 57.80 -3.39 12.66
CA HIS A 398 58.82 -3.85 13.57
C HIS A 398 58.59 -5.26 14.15
N GLU A 399 59.73 -5.91 14.42
CA GLU A 399 59.94 -7.09 15.24
C GLU A 399 59.12 -7.05 16.56
N SER A 400 58.48 -8.16 16.95
CA SER A 400 58.97 -9.03 18.03
C SER A 400 57.98 -10.15 18.45
N PHE A 401 58.56 -11.31 18.76
CA PHE A 401 58.07 -12.50 19.50
C PHE A 401 57.08 -13.53 18.89
N SER A 402 57.69 -14.71 18.64
CA SER A 402 57.22 -16.11 18.67
C SER A 402 56.08 -16.42 19.68
N ASN A 403 55.11 -17.32 19.46
CA ASN A 403 55.19 -18.77 19.18
C ASN A 403 53.79 -19.38 18.79
N PRO A 404 53.65 -20.69 18.48
CA PRO A 404 52.74 -21.21 17.45
C PRO A 404 51.46 -21.94 17.93
N SER A 405 50.61 -22.24 16.93
CA SER A 405 49.64 -23.34 16.84
C SER A 405 48.24 -23.16 17.48
N THR A 406 47.25 -22.94 16.61
CA THR A 406 46.07 -23.83 16.51
C THR A 406 45.43 -23.67 15.13
N TYR A 407 45.36 -24.78 14.39
CA TYR A 407 44.59 -24.89 13.16
C TYR A 407 43.11 -24.63 13.47
N ALA A 408 42.59 -23.51 13.00
CA ALA A 408 41.15 -23.31 12.83
C ALA A 408 40.92 -22.91 11.37
N GLU A 409 40.21 -23.78 10.69
CA GLU A 409 39.79 -23.71 9.30
C GLU A 409 38.89 -22.47 9.11
N HIS A 410 39.49 -21.33 8.72
CA HIS A 410 38.73 -20.14 8.35
C HIS A 410 38.12 -20.35 6.96
N LYS A 411 36.84 -20.73 6.97
CA LYS A 411 35.91 -20.62 5.85
C LYS A 411 36.06 -19.22 5.25
N ALA A 412 36.41 -19.15 3.96
CA ALA A 412 36.53 -17.89 3.23
C ALA A 412 35.24 -17.06 3.40
N PRO A 413 35.34 -15.74 3.69
CA PRO A 413 34.16 -14.90 3.74
C PRO A 413 33.50 -14.87 2.36
N GLU A 414 32.21 -15.20 2.36
CA GLU A 414 31.32 -15.08 1.21
C GLU A 414 31.38 -13.65 0.69
N LEU A 415 31.69 -13.49 -0.60
CA LEU A 415 31.84 -12.19 -1.25
C LEU A 415 30.49 -11.47 -1.17
N VAL A 416 30.37 -10.52 -0.24
CA VAL A 416 29.21 -9.64 -0.11
C VAL A 416 29.18 -8.76 -1.35
N GLU A 417 28.28 -9.11 -2.26
CA GLU A 417 28.05 -8.34 -3.48
C GLU A 417 27.48 -6.97 -3.11
N ALA A 418 28.31 -5.96 -3.33
CA ALA A 418 28.09 -4.57 -2.95
C ALA A 418 26.73 -4.05 -3.44
N HIS A 419 25.97 -3.43 -2.53
CA HIS A 419 24.77 -2.67 -2.86
C HIS A 419 25.04 -1.66 -3.99
N PRO A 420 24.04 -1.23 -4.77
CA PRO A 420 24.18 -0.09 -5.68
C PRO A 420 24.62 1.21 -4.98
N MET A 421 24.50 1.28 -3.64
CA MET A 421 25.08 2.35 -2.81
C MET A 421 26.52 2.09 -2.35
N GLU A 422 27.02 0.85 -2.37
CA GLU A 422 28.43 0.52 -2.08
C GLU A 422 29.33 0.64 -3.32
N VAL A 423 28.76 0.74 -4.52
CA VAL A 423 29.52 1.13 -5.74
C VAL A 423 29.95 2.61 -5.65
N MET A 424 29.37 3.40 -4.74
CA MET A 424 29.98 4.64 -4.30
C MET A 424 30.99 4.28 -3.21
N SER A 425 32.26 4.16 -3.60
CA SER A 425 33.37 4.01 -2.68
C SER A 425 33.20 5.01 -1.52
N PRO A 426 33.35 4.60 -0.24
CA PRO A 426 33.38 5.55 0.85
C PRO A 426 34.59 6.45 0.61
N VAL A 427 34.35 7.66 0.09
CA VAL A 427 35.37 8.69 0.00
C VAL A 427 35.81 8.94 1.44
N ALA A 428 37.04 8.54 1.74
CA ALA A 428 37.63 8.65 3.06
C ALA A 428 37.43 10.08 3.57
N TYR A 429 36.68 10.22 4.66
CA TYR A 429 36.69 11.44 5.44
C TYR A 429 38.10 11.59 6.00
N HIS A 430 38.96 12.36 5.34
CA HIS A 430 40.15 12.89 5.96
C HIS A 430 39.72 13.89 7.02
N GLN A 431 39.52 13.38 8.22
CA GLN A 431 39.30 14.13 9.44
C GLN A 431 40.64 14.80 9.78
N GLN A 432 40.88 16.01 9.28
CA GLN A 432 41.97 16.85 9.76
C GLN A 432 41.67 17.22 11.21
N HIS A 433 42.19 16.43 12.13
CA HIS A 433 42.33 16.81 13.53
C HIS A 433 43.36 17.96 13.60
N ALA A 434 42.88 19.19 13.64
CA ALA A 434 43.67 20.31 14.14
C ALA A 434 43.71 20.19 15.67
N ALA A 435 44.87 19.81 16.19
CA ALA A 435 45.18 19.89 17.61
C ALA A 435 45.27 21.37 18.05
N PRO A 436 44.84 21.72 19.27
CA PRO A 436 44.99 23.07 19.79
C PRO A 436 46.43 23.25 20.30
N GLN A 437 47.15 24.24 19.76
CA GLN A 437 48.34 24.78 20.41
C GLN A 437 47.93 25.95 21.30
N SER A 438 48.27 25.80 22.58
CA SER A 438 48.22 26.78 23.66
C SER A 438 49.44 27.72 23.63
N GLU A 439 49.31 28.81 24.41
CA GLU A 439 50.35 29.75 24.89
C GLU A 439 50.91 30.76 23.86
N GLU A 440 51.21 32.02 24.18
CA GLU A 440 50.88 32.95 25.26
C GLU A 440 51.52 34.31 24.83
N ASP A 441 50.78 35.41 25.02
CA ASP A 441 51.27 36.67 25.60
C ASP A 441 52.02 37.80 24.81
N TYR A 442 51.74 39.03 25.30
CA TYR A 442 52.38 40.37 25.11
C TYR A 442 52.09 41.29 23.90
N SER A 443 51.09 42.17 24.10
CA SER A 443 51.10 43.66 24.05
C SER A 443 51.86 44.46 22.97
N ALA A 444 51.16 45.40 22.29
CA ALA A 444 51.26 46.87 22.52
C ALA A 444 50.98 47.74 21.26
N ARG A 445 50.29 48.86 21.51
CA ARG A 445 50.41 50.20 20.87
C ARG A 445 49.72 50.43 19.51
N ASN A 446 48.56 51.09 19.45
CA ASN A 446 48.23 52.53 19.54
C ASN A 446 48.25 53.28 18.18
N SER A 447 47.23 54.13 18.00
CA SER A 447 47.14 55.35 17.16
C SER A 447 46.83 55.20 15.65
N GLN A 448 45.59 55.52 15.24
CA GLN A 448 45.23 56.76 14.51
C GLN A 448 43.93 56.59 13.69
N SER A 449 42.89 57.35 14.09
CA SER A 449 41.85 57.84 13.17
C SER A 449 42.26 59.24 12.66
N PRO A 450 41.69 59.75 11.56
CA PRO A 450 40.41 60.47 11.68
C PRO A 450 39.38 60.19 10.57
N ALA A 451 38.12 60.47 10.91
CA ALA A 451 36.91 60.47 10.08
C ALA A 451 36.73 61.83 9.34
N PRO A 452 35.53 62.31 8.91
CA PRO A 452 34.28 61.68 8.41
C PRO A 452 33.65 62.41 7.18
N SER A 453 32.59 61.84 6.59
CA SER A 453 31.43 62.56 6.02
C SER A 453 30.21 61.62 6.03
N GLN A 454 29.22 61.83 6.91
CA GLN A 454 27.91 62.48 6.66
C GLN A 454 27.17 61.94 5.43
N ALA A 455 25.87 61.60 5.40
CA ALA A 455 24.72 61.49 6.29
C ALA A 455 23.66 60.72 5.41
N SER A 456 22.75 59.88 5.88
CA SER A 456 21.49 60.32 6.50
C SER A 456 20.63 59.13 6.97
N VAL A 457 20.19 59.23 8.23
CA VAL A 457 18.80 59.06 8.71
C VAL A 457 18.19 57.64 8.80
N SER A 458 18.25 57.11 10.03
CA SER A 458 17.28 56.19 10.66
C SER A 458 16.03 56.97 11.17
N PRO A 459 14.94 56.33 11.68
CA PRO A 459 14.93 55.65 12.99
C PRO A 459 14.25 54.25 12.94
N LEU A 460 14.69 53.26 13.74
CA LEU A 460 14.33 52.99 15.16
C LEU A 460 12.83 52.65 15.30
N VAL A 461 12.41 51.57 15.94
CA VAL A 461 12.40 51.40 17.42
C VAL A 461 12.57 49.93 17.85
N GLU A 462 13.30 49.80 18.96
CA GLU A 462 13.77 48.64 19.71
C GLU A 462 12.71 47.96 20.61
N ALA A 463 12.81 46.61 20.73
CA ALA A 463 12.99 45.78 21.96
C ALA A 463 12.05 45.99 23.20
N PRO A 464 12.17 45.29 24.37
CA PRO A 464 13.21 44.35 24.82
C PRO A 464 12.80 43.20 25.81
N PHE A 465 13.83 42.43 26.24
CA PHE A 465 13.97 41.62 27.50
C PHE A 465 13.10 40.35 27.67
N SER A 466 13.49 39.27 28.37
CA SER A 466 14.64 38.89 29.21
C SER A 466 14.57 37.38 29.54
N THR A 467 15.70 36.69 29.42
CA THR A 467 16.32 35.74 30.37
C THR A 467 15.53 34.94 31.43
N VAL A 468 15.94 33.67 31.57
CA VAL A 468 16.32 32.92 32.81
C VAL A 468 15.40 31.82 33.38
N THR A 469 15.91 30.58 33.24
CA THR A 469 15.94 29.38 34.13
C THR A 469 14.67 28.79 34.77
N GLY A 470 14.63 27.46 34.82
CA GLY A 470 13.94 26.72 35.89
C GLY A 470 13.55 25.30 35.51
N GLN A 471 14.37 24.33 35.90
CA GLN A 471 14.11 22.89 35.77
C GLN A 471 13.23 22.39 36.96
N PRO A 472 12.97 21.07 37.13
CA PRO A 472 11.65 20.44 37.11
C PRO A 472 11.09 20.09 38.51
N LEU A 473 9.81 19.71 38.61
CA LEU A 473 9.29 18.99 39.77
C LEU A 473 8.33 17.85 39.40
N TYR A 474 8.59 16.75 40.10
CA TYR A 474 7.90 15.48 40.28
C TYR A 474 6.48 15.57 40.86
N TYR A 475 5.83 14.38 40.96
CA TYR A 475 4.65 13.94 41.74
C TYR A 475 3.35 13.79 40.90
N GLU A 476 2.50 12.76 41.04
CA GLU A 476 2.55 11.43 41.69
C GLU A 476 1.28 10.67 41.24
N ALA A 477 1.29 9.35 41.42
CA ALA A 477 0.20 8.43 41.15
C ALA A 477 -0.93 8.49 42.21
N ARG A 478 -2.17 8.20 41.79
CA ARG A 478 -3.24 7.50 42.55
C ARG A 478 -4.32 7.04 41.57
N GLN A 479 -4.44 5.75 41.25
CA GLN A 479 -5.13 4.66 41.96
C GLN A 479 -6.64 4.85 42.23
N SER A 480 -7.39 3.93 41.60
CA SER A 480 -8.52 3.12 42.12
C SER A 480 -9.91 3.71 42.33
N GLN A 481 -10.91 3.10 41.65
CA GLN A 481 -12.09 2.37 42.18
C GLN A 481 -13.21 2.39 41.12
N VAL A 482 -13.61 1.24 40.54
CA VAL A 482 -14.61 0.27 41.03
C VAL A 482 -15.95 0.92 41.37
N HIS A 483 -16.92 0.85 40.46
CA HIS A 483 -18.34 0.59 40.75
C HIS A 483 -19.13 0.28 39.47
N SER A 484 -19.69 -0.93 39.40
CA SER A 484 -20.98 -1.24 38.75
C SER A 484 -21.96 -1.48 39.91
N PRO A 485 -23.28 -1.19 39.78
CA PRO A 485 -24.18 -2.09 39.03
C PRO A 485 -25.41 -1.44 38.35
N ASP A 486 -26.05 -2.25 37.49
CA ASP A 486 -27.47 -2.38 37.16
C ASP A 486 -28.42 -1.17 37.17
N ALA A 487 -29.16 -0.98 36.06
CA ALA A 487 -30.55 -1.43 35.94
C ALA A 487 -31.34 -0.73 34.81
N THR A 488 -32.05 -1.55 34.02
CA THR A 488 -33.43 -1.37 33.50
C THR A 488 -33.84 -0.13 32.67
N LEU A 489 -34.29 -0.44 31.44
CA LEU A 489 -35.57 -0.07 30.81
C LEU A 489 -36.08 1.37 30.96
N VAL A 490 -35.98 2.15 29.89
CA VAL A 490 -37.05 3.09 29.48
C VAL A 490 -37.18 3.11 27.96
N SER A 491 -38.38 2.78 27.50
CA SER A 491 -38.91 2.92 26.15
C SER A 491 -39.22 4.38 25.76
N SER A 492 -39.34 4.62 24.44
CA SER A 492 -40.08 5.71 23.77
C SER A 492 -39.20 6.79 23.09
N PRO A 493 -39.72 7.59 22.13
CA PRO A 493 -40.00 7.17 20.76
C PRO A 493 -39.40 8.14 19.69
N SER A 494 -39.47 7.71 18.43
CA SER A 494 -39.63 8.53 17.21
C SER A 494 -38.92 9.88 17.10
N ARG A 495 -37.99 10.00 16.14
CA ARG A 495 -37.84 11.26 15.38
C ARG A 495 -37.48 11.03 13.93
N LYS A 496 -38.48 11.22 13.07
CA LYS A 496 -38.38 11.52 11.63
C LYS A 496 -37.50 12.74 11.40
N LYS A 497 -36.57 12.67 10.45
CA LYS A 497 -36.05 13.72 9.54
C LYS A 497 -35.37 12.95 8.40
N ALA A 498 -35.95 12.71 7.22
CA ALA A 498 -36.35 13.64 6.17
C ALA A 498 -35.29 14.72 5.94
N TRP A 499 -34.35 14.48 5.02
CA TRP A 499 -33.74 15.46 4.11
C TRP A 499 -33.20 14.73 2.87
N MET A 500 -33.25 15.46 1.76
CA MET A 500 -33.08 15.13 0.35
C MET A 500 -31.78 14.41 -0.04
#